data_AF-A0A7R8YS10-F1
#
_entry.id   AF-A0A7R8YS10-F1
#
_cell.length_a   1.000
_cell.length_b   1.000
_cell.length_c   1.000
_cell.angle_alpha   90.00
_cell.angle_beta   90.00
_cell.angle_gamma   90.00
#
_symmetry.space_group_name_H-M   'P 1'
#
loop_
_entity.id
_entity.type
_entity.pdbx_description
1 polymer ?
#
loop_
_entity_poly.entity_id
_entity_poly.type
_entity_poly.pdbx_seq_one_letter_code
_entity_poly.pdbx_strand_id
1 'polypeptide(L)'
;MRWTVRLDGGPRRVNHAAAAVGDYIYSFGGYCCGGDYMFCSSIDCFVLNTQNMRWSIVPVKKDKNGELLNHPDNPFHRYGHTVVTYNDKIYLWGGRNDVCSCNILYCFDVETHTWSRPEVTGDIPGPRDGHSACVYKDKMYIFGGFQDDIDQFSCDVHSLDFKTMTWSYIPTIGTPPSYRDFHSAAAINDRMYIFGGRGDKHSPYHSMEEIYCSDIVYLDLNTNTWCMPRTTGNVPVGRRSHSMFIYQDLIYVFGGYNGILEEHFNDLHTFDPKTNRWRVVKPDGAEPSTRRRQVCLVIGNKMFMFGGTSPNKNALSEEFPKLIDNNDTHVLDFEPTLKTLAIMAVLENRIDYSSLPYHIRYDIQVMTTPNMISRSANHAG
;
A
#
# COMPACT_ATOMS: atom_id res chain seq x y z
N MET A 1 -6.90 -21.10 -1.57
CA MET A 1 -7.12 -19.65 -1.40
C MET A 1 -8.30 -19.17 -2.24
N ARG A 2 -9.10 -18.24 -1.71
CA ARG A 2 -10.32 -17.73 -2.36
C ARG A 2 -10.57 -16.27 -1.98
N TRP A 3 -11.06 -15.47 -2.92
CA TRP A 3 -11.66 -14.17 -2.61
C TRP A 3 -12.98 -14.38 -1.87
N THR A 4 -13.04 -13.99 -0.61
CA THR A 4 -14.15 -14.31 0.30
C THR A 4 -15.04 -13.11 0.62
N VAL A 5 -14.52 -11.89 0.50
CA VAL A 5 -15.25 -10.67 0.83
C VAL A 5 -14.99 -9.63 -0.23
N ARG A 6 -16.06 -8.93 -0.63
CA ARG A 6 -16.03 -7.67 -1.38
C ARG A 6 -17.06 -6.73 -0.78
N LEU A 7 -16.60 -5.63 -0.19
CA LEU A 7 -17.47 -4.62 0.43
C LEU A 7 -17.21 -3.26 -0.21
N ASP A 8 -18.25 -2.61 -0.72
CA ASP A 8 -18.16 -1.24 -1.20
C ASP A 8 -18.26 -0.23 -0.04
N GLY A 9 -17.98 1.04 -0.34
CA GLY A 9 -18.23 2.17 0.56
C GLY A 9 -17.20 2.36 1.68
N GLY A 10 -16.04 1.72 1.57
CA GLY A 10 -14.84 2.07 2.34
C GLY A 10 -14.25 3.42 1.90
N PRO A 11 -13.03 3.77 2.35
CA PRO A 11 -12.40 5.02 1.98
C PRO A 11 -11.97 5.04 0.51
N ARG A 12 -12.45 6.03 -0.24
CA ARG A 12 -12.02 6.30 -1.63
C ARG A 12 -10.68 7.04 -1.64
N ARG A 13 -9.59 6.36 -1.97
CA ARG A 13 -8.23 6.94 -1.95
C ARG A 13 -7.24 6.19 -2.83
N VAL A 14 -6.25 6.92 -3.31
CA VAL A 14 -5.25 6.47 -4.28
C VAL A 14 -3.88 6.90 -3.82
N ASN A 15 -2.89 6.01 -3.91
CA ASN A 15 -1.50 6.32 -3.50
C ASN A 15 -1.39 6.72 -2.02
N HIS A 16 -2.28 6.14 -1.22
CA HIS A 16 -2.27 6.16 0.23
C HIS A 16 -1.34 5.07 0.76
N ALA A 17 -1.01 5.12 2.04
CA ALA A 17 -0.26 4.07 2.71
C ALA A 17 -1.08 3.54 3.89
N ALA A 18 -0.95 2.26 4.20
CA ALA A 18 -1.63 1.67 5.34
C ALA A 18 -0.74 0.67 6.07
N ALA A 19 -1.03 0.49 7.35
CA ALA A 19 -0.29 -0.36 8.27
C ALA A 19 -1.26 -1.15 9.15
N ALA A 20 -0.87 -2.36 9.54
CA ALA A 20 -1.64 -3.24 10.41
C ALA A 20 -1.05 -3.28 11.82
N VAL A 21 -1.89 -3.06 12.84
CA VAL A 21 -1.53 -3.24 14.26
C VAL A 21 -2.65 -4.05 14.92
N GLY A 22 -2.31 -5.23 15.43
CA GLY A 22 -3.30 -6.21 15.89
C GLY A 22 -4.31 -6.57 14.79
N ASP A 23 -5.60 -6.51 15.13
CA ASP A 23 -6.72 -6.79 14.22
C ASP A 23 -7.20 -5.55 13.44
N TYR A 24 -6.44 -4.46 13.46
CA TYR A 24 -6.82 -3.20 12.85
C TYR A 24 -5.86 -2.80 11.72
N ILE A 25 -6.43 -2.26 10.64
CA ILE A 25 -5.67 -1.65 9.56
C ILE A 25 -5.93 -0.14 9.57
N TYR A 26 -4.86 0.64 9.68
CA TYR A 26 -4.89 2.09 9.64
C TYR A 26 -4.40 2.59 8.28
N SER A 27 -5.18 3.42 7.61
CA SER A 27 -4.90 3.98 6.29
C SER A 27 -4.79 5.50 6.36
N PHE A 28 -3.75 6.04 5.75
CA PHE A 28 -3.37 7.45 5.84
C PHE A 28 -3.22 8.10 4.47
N GLY A 29 -3.79 9.30 4.32
CA GLY A 29 -3.63 10.16 3.15
C GLY A 29 -4.00 9.49 1.81
N GLY A 30 -3.23 9.81 0.77
CA GLY A 30 -3.58 9.49 -0.62
C GLY A 30 -4.61 10.47 -1.18
N TYR A 31 -4.74 10.53 -2.49
CA TYR A 31 -5.64 11.47 -3.16
C TYR A 31 -6.90 10.78 -3.71
N CYS A 32 -7.90 11.57 -4.07
CA CYS A 32 -9.10 11.20 -4.78
C CYS A 32 -9.51 12.34 -5.74
N CYS A 33 -10.13 11.98 -6.86
CA CYS A 33 -10.62 12.93 -7.85
C CYS A 33 -11.64 13.88 -7.21
N GLY A 34 -11.45 15.18 -7.44
CA GLY A 34 -12.30 16.25 -6.89
C GLY A 34 -11.91 16.74 -5.50
N GLY A 35 -10.85 16.20 -4.89
CA GLY A 35 -10.28 16.77 -3.67
C GLY A 35 -9.38 17.99 -3.93
N ASP A 36 -9.34 18.90 -2.97
CA ASP A 36 -8.40 20.04 -2.95
C ASP A 36 -7.14 19.64 -2.18
N TYR A 37 -6.00 19.63 -2.88
CA TYR A 37 -4.68 19.23 -2.34
C TYR A 37 -3.69 20.39 -2.28
N MET A 38 -4.14 21.62 -2.56
CA MET A 38 -3.32 22.82 -2.57
C MET A 38 -3.05 23.37 -1.16
N PHE A 39 -3.64 22.77 -0.11
CA PHE A 39 -3.55 23.23 1.28
C PHE A 39 -2.94 22.19 2.25
N CYS A 40 -2.23 22.68 3.27
CA CYS A 40 -1.68 21.90 4.40
C CYS A 40 -2.77 21.39 5.37
N SER A 41 -3.85 20.80 4.85
CA SER A 41 -4.81 20.08 5.69
C SER A 41 -4.11 18.92 6.42
N SER A 42 -4.58 18.54 7.61
CA SER A 42 -4.01 17.39 8.31
C SER A 42 -4.32 16.10 7.56
N ILE A 43 -3.35 15.18 7.53
CA ILE A 43 -3.57 13.84 6.96
C ILE A 43 -4.70 13.14 7.70
N ASP A 44 -5.59 12.53 6.94
CA ASP A 44 -6.68 11.75 7.50
C ASP A 44 -6.20 10.36 7.95
N CYS A 45 -6.99 9.73 8.81
CA CYS A 45 -6.77 8.37 9.26
C CYS A 45 -8.09 7.61 9.26
N PHE A 46 -8.14 6.53 8.49
CA PHE A 46 -9.24 5.57 8.46
C PHE A 46 -8.78 4.28 9.09
N VAL A 47 -9.60 3.68 9.93
CA VAL A 47 -9.30 2.39 10.57
C VAL A 47 -10.34 1.35 10.17
N LEU A 48 -9.88 0.20 9.69
CA LEU A 48 -10.68 -0.99 9.46
C LEU A 48 -10.48 -1.94 10.63
N ASN A 49 -11.57 -2.32 11.30
CA ASN A 49 -11.57 -3.50 12.17
C ASN A 49 -11.76 -4.74 11.29
N THR A 50 -10.76 -5.63 11.28
CA THR A 50 -10.75 -6.81 10.40
C THR A 50 -11.64 -7.96 10.87
N GLN A 51 -12.08 -7.95 12.14
CA GLN A 51 -13.00 -8.95 12.66
C GLN A 51 -14.44 -8.68 12.23
N ASN A 52 -14.86 -7.41 12.21
CA ASN A 52 -16.22 -7.02 11.85
C ASN A 52 -16.33 -6.36 10.46
N MET A 53 -15.21 -6.17 9.76
CA MET A 53 -15.11 -5.58 8.42
C MET A 53 -15.74 -4.18 8.32
N ARG A 54 -15.62 -3.37 9.38
CA ARG A 54 -16.13 -2.00 9.40
C ARG A 54 -15.01 -0.97 9.43
N TRP A 55 -15.13 -0.02 8.52
CA TRP A 55 -14.31 1.18 8.48
C TRP A 55 -14.89 2.26 9.40
N SER A 56 -14.02 3.01 10.05
CA SER A 56 -14.34 4.24 10.79
C SER A 56 -13.27 5.31 10.57
N ILE A 57 -13.65 6.57 10.74
CA ILE A 57 -12.71 7.70 10.72
C ILE A 57 -12.13 7.86 12.13
N VAL A 58 -10.82 8.01 12.24
CA VAL A 58 -10.18 8.44 13.48
C VAL A 58 -10.34 9.96 13.59
N PRO A 59 -11.08 10.47 14.59
CA PRO A 59 -11.32 11.91 14.70
C PRO A 59 -10.04 12.68 14.97
N VAL A 60 -9.83 13.76 14.22
CA VAL A 60 -8.74 14.68 14.48
C VAL A 60 -9.01 15.41 15.79
N LYS A 61 -8.07 15.34 16.75
CA LYS A 61 -8.22 16.01 18.03
C LYS A 61 -8.06 17.52 17.85
N LYS A 62 -9.03 18.28 18.34
CA LYS A 62 -9.04 19.75 18.31
C LYS A 62 -9.15 20.31 19.72
N ASP A 63 -8.60 21.48 19.94
CA ASP A 63 -8.67 22.18 21.22
C ASP A 63 -10.06 22.82 21.40
N LYS A 64 -10.26 23.53 22.52
CA LYS A 64 -11.55 24.18 22.83
C LYS A 64 -11.91 25.30 21.84
N ASN A 65 -10.92 25.81 21.10
CA ASN A 65 -11.08 26.87 20.10
C ASN A 65 -11.27 26.30 18.69
N GLY A 66 -11.22 24.97 18.53
CA GLY A 66 -11.32 24.29 17.24
C GLY A 66 -10.01 24.23 16.45
N GLU A 67 -8.90 24.64 17.04
CA GLU A 67 -7.56 24.50 16.45
C GLU A 67 -7.07 23.05 16.56
N LEU A 68 -6.26 22.62 15.60
CA LEU A 68 -5.68 21.28 15.60
C LEU A 68 -4.75 21.12 16.81
N LEU A 69 -5.05 20.16 17.69
CA LEU A 69 -4.13 19.81 18.77
C LEU A 69 -2.86 19.21 18.15
N ASN A 70 -1.70 19.63 18.64
CA ASN A 70 -0.37 19.19 18.20
C ASN A 70 0.00 19.67 16.78
N HIS A 71 -0.23 20.94 16.44
CA HIS A 71 0.50 21.58 15.34
C HIS A 71 1.90 21.97 15.88
N PRO A 72 3.04 21.57 15.27
CA PRO A 72 3.26 21.03 13.92
C PRO A 72 3.42 19.49 13.83
N ASP A 73 3.02 18.73 14.85
CA ASP A 73 3.20 17.28 14.93
C ASP A 73 2.22 16.48 14.07
N ASN A 74 1.14 17.10 13.59
CA ASN A 74 0.27 16.45 12.62
C ASN A 74 0.86 16.51 11.20
N PRO A 75 0.94 15.39 10.48
CA PRO A 75 1.37 15.41 9.09
C PRO A 75 0.35 16.18 8.24
N PHE A 76 0.84 16.90 7.23
CA PHE A 76 -0.04 17.42 6.18
C PHE A 76 -0.52 16.28 5.26
N HIS A 77 -1.68 16.50 4.64
CA HIS A 77 -2.29 15.58 3.71
C HIS A 77 -1.39 15.42 2.48
N ARG A 78 -1.01 14.17 2.19
CA ARG A 78 -0.02 13.82 1.16
C ARG A 78 -0.30 12.46 0.55
N TYR A 79 0.37 12.14 -0.54
CA TYR A 79 0.38 10.85 -1.20
C TYR A 79 1.80 10.38 -1.51
N GLY A 80 1.97 9.10 -1.86
CA GLY A 80 3.27 8.53 -2.22
C GLY A 80 4.27 8.46 -1.06
N HIS A 81 3.80 8.60 0.18
CA HIS A 81 4.54 8.34 1.40
C HIS A 81 4.54 6.85 1.71
N THR A 82 5.40 6.43 2.64
CA THR A 82 5.36 5.08 3.20
C THR A 82 4.94 5.11 4.65
N VAL A 83 4.32 4.02 5.11
CA VAL A 83 4.12 3.76 6.54
C VAL A 83 4.65 2.38 6.88
N VAL A 84 5.24 2.24 8.07
CA VAL A 84 5.71 0.97 8.62
C VAL A 84 5.32 0.83 10.09
N THR A 85 5.20 -0.40 10.56
CA THR A 85 4.90 -0.68 11.97
C THR A 85 6.13 -1.12 12.74
N TYR A 86 6.28 -0.60 13.96
CA TYR A 86 7.33 -1.01 14.89
C TYR A 86 6.86 -0.75 16.33
N ASN A 87 6.93 -1.77 17.19
CA ASN A 87 6.48 -1.74 18.60
C ASN A 87 5.10 -1.07 18.79
N ASP A 88 4.09 -1.58 18.08
CA ASP A 88 2.68 -1.13 18.11
C ASP A 88 2.46 0.35 17.74
N LYS A 89 3.47 1.01 17.16
CA LYS A 89 3.37 2.35 16.59
C LYS A 89 3.52 2.30 15.08
N ILE A 90 2.96 3.32 14.42
CA ILE A 90 3.02 3.47 12.97
C ILE A 90 3.90 4.67 12.65
N TYR A 91 4.95 4.45 11.88
CA TYR A 91 5.86 5.50 11.43
C TYR A 91 5.54 5.87 9.99
N LEU A 92 5.38 7.17 9.72
CA LEU A 92 5.10 7.72 8.40
C LEU A 92 6.29 8.58 7.95
N TRP A 93 6.76 8.36 6.73
CA TRP A 93 7.84 9.16 6.15
C TRP A 93 7.64 9.41 4.65
N GLY A 94 8.13 10.55 4.19
CA GLY A 94 8.13 10.94 2.78
C GLY A 94 6.77 11.39 2.25
N GLY A 95 6.64 11.29 0.93
CA GLY A 95 5.46 11.69 0.18
C GLY A 95 5.33 13.20 -0.02
N ARG A 96 4.33 13.57 -0.82
CA ARG A 96 4.14 14.96 -1.25
C ARG A 96 2.68 15.32 -1.43
N ASN A 97 2.43 16.61 -1.56
CA ASN A 97 1.21 17.15 -2.15
C ASN A 97 1.59 17.98 -3.39
N ASP A 98 0.71 18.85 -3.85
CA ASP A 98 0.94 19.67 -5.04
C ASP A 98 1.84 20.90 -4.77
N VAL A 99 2.25 21.10 -3.52
CA VAL A 99 3.08 22.24 -3.07
C VAL A 99 4.48 21.80 -2.65
N CYS A 100 4.62 20.70 -1.92
CA CYS A 100 5.90 20.27 -1.38
C CYS A 100 6.00 18.76 -1.14
N SER A 101 7.24 18.28 -1.23
CA SER A 101 7.68 16.96 -0.77
C SER A 101 8.10 17.01 0.71
N CYS A 102 8.03 15.89 1.41
CA CYS A 102 8.30 15.80 2.85
C CYS A 102 9.45 14.83 3.13
N ASN A 103 10.26 15.10 4.16
CA ASN A 103 11.25 14.18 4.75
C ASN A 103 11.17 14.15 6.28
N ILE A 104 10.05 14.63 6.84
CA ILE A 104 9.82 14.62 8.29
C ILE A 104 9.29 13.24 8.68
N LEU A 105 9.88 12.65 9.73
CA LEU A 105 9.35 11.45 10.36
C LEU A 105 8.20 11.81 11.29
N TYR A 106 7.07 11.12 11.12
CA TYR A 106 5.93 11.19 12.01
C TYR A 106 5.67 9.82 12.64
N CYS A 107 5.20 9.82 13.88
CA CYS A 107 4.82 8.61 14.61
C CYS A 107 3.37 8.73 15.09
N PHE A 108 2.53 7.80 14.66
CA PHE A 108 1.16 7.65 15.09
C PHE A 108 1.05 6.58 16.18
N ASP A 109 0.50 6.97 17.31
CA ASP A 109 0.23 6.10 18.44
C ASP A 109 -1.20 5.56 18.34
N VAL A 110 -1.34 4.23 18.19
CA VAL A 110 -2.64 3.58 17.95
C VAL A 110 -3.52 3.48 19.18
N GLU A 111 -2.95 3.55 20.39
CA GLU A 111 -3.73 3.49 21.63
C GLU A 111 -4.41 4.84 21.90
N THR A 112 -3.66 5.92 21.70
CA THR A 112 -4.14 7.28 21.97
C THR A 112 -4.76 7.93 20.73
N HIS A 113 -4.53 7.39 19.54
CA HIS A 113 -4.84 8.00 18.25
C HIS A 113 -4.28 9.42 18.14
N THR A 114 -2.97 9.57 18.40
CA THR A 114 -2.27 10.86 18.31
C THR A 114 -1.00 10.77 17.49
N TRP A 115 -0.68 11.89 16.85
CA TRP A 115 0.59 12.08 16.16
C TRP A 115 1.63 12.72 17.09
N SER A 116 2.87 12.33 16.86
CA SER A 116 4.07 12.94 17.38
C SER A 116 5.10 13.06 16.25
N ARG A 117 6.06 13.97 16.43
CA ARG A 117 7.18 14.17 15.52
C ARG A 117 8.49 13.84 16.25
N PRO A 118 8.96 12.58 16.21
CA PRO A 118 10.22 12.22 16.83
C PRO A 118 11.37 13.08 16.28
N GLU A 119 12.24 13.55 17.18
CA GLU A 119 13.49 14.18 16.76
C GLU A 119 14.39 13.13 16.13
N VAL A 120 14.87 13.41 14.91
CA VAL A 120 15.76 12.53 14.17
C VAL A 120 17.08 13.23 13.88
N THR A 121 18.15 12.45 13.79
CA THR A 121 19.52 12.93 13.54
C THR A 121 20.21 12.11 12.44
N GLY A 122 21.42 12.49 12.05
CA GLY A 122 22.23 11.75 11.08
C GLY A 122 21.97 12.12 9.62
N ASP A 123 22.12 11.15 8.72
CA ASP A 123 22.04 11.33 7.27
C ASP A 123 20.58 11.28 6.80
N ILE A 124 19.81 12.32 7.13
CA ILE A 124 18.39 12.41 6.79
C ILE A 124 18.25 12.47 5.25
N PRO A 125 17.53 11.52 4.63
CA PRO A 125 17.33 11.53 3.18
C PRO A 125 16.55 12.78 2.73
N GLY A 126 16.83 13.21 1.50
CA GLY A 126 16.08 14.29 0.85
C GLY A 126 14.59 13.96 0.69
N PRO A 127 13.70 14.98 0.69
CA PRO A 127 12.26 14.80 0.58
C PRO A 127 11.88 14.15 -0.76
N ARG A 128 11.00 13.15 -0.71
CA ARG A 128 10.70 12.30 -1.88
C ARG A 128 9.36 11.58 -1.77
N ASP A 129 8.77 11.24 -2.91
CA ASP A 129 7.62 10.34 -3.00
C ASP A 129 7.92 9.08 -3.82
N GLY A 130 7.03 8.08 -3.76
CA GLY A 130 7.15 6.85 -4.53
C GLY A 130 8.34 5.96 -4.16
N HIS A 131 9.04 6.25 -3.06
CA HIS A 131 10.02 5.37 -2.45
C HIS A 131 9.30 4.17 -1.80
N SER A 132 10.04 3.10 -1.53
CA SER A 132 9.54 1.97 -0.74
C SER A 132 10.19 1.96 0.63
N ALA A 133 9.53 1.31 1.59
CA ALA A 133 10.05 1.10 2.92
C ALA A 133 9.73 -0.29 3.46
N CYS A 134 10.63 -0.84 4.26
CA CYS A 134 10.39 -2.07 5.02
C CYS A 134 11.15 -2.05 6.34
N VAL A 135 10.69 -2.84 7.30
CA VAL A 135 11.36 -3.00 8.59
C VAL A 135 12.19 -4.28 8.58
N TYR A 136 13.42 -4.17 9.05
CA TYR A 136 14.29 -5.31 9.34
C TYR A 136 14.98 -5.09 10.68
N LYS A 137 14.74 -6.00 11.63
CA LYS A 137 15.13 -5.85 13.03
C LYS A 137 14.61 -4.51 13.58
N ASP A 138 15.46 -3.72 14.21
CA ASP A 138 15.10 -2.43 14.81
C ASP A 138 15.28 -1.23 13.85
N LYS A 139 15.26 -1.47 12.53
CA LYS A 139 15.51 -0.43 11.53
C LYS A 139 14.44 -0.40 10.44
N MET A 140 14.05 0.80 10.05
CA MET A 140 13.32 1.07 8.81
C MET A 140 14.32 1.32 7.70
N TYR A 141 14.26 0.55 6.63
CA TYR A 141 15.02 0.78 5.40
C TYR A 141 14.13 1.44 4.37
N ILE A 142 14.66 2.44 3.68
CA ILE A 142 14.03 3.05 2.50
C ILE A 142 14.92 2.86 1.27
N PHE A 143 14.29 2.74 0.10
CA PHE A 143 15.00 2.67 -1.17
C PHE A 143 14.30 3.50 -2.25
N GLY A 144 15.11 4.21 -3.04
CA GLY A 144 14.69 4.92 -4.24
C GLY A 144 13.68 6.04 -4.02
N GLY A 145 12.74 6.19 -4.95
CA GLY A 145 11.75 7.28 -5.00
C GLY A 145 12.12 8.39 -5.97
N PHE A 146 11.33 9.46 -5.98
CA PHE A 146 11.53 10.64 -6.80
C PHE A 146 11.68 11.88 -5.93
N GLN A 147 12.72 12.68 -6.20
CA GLN A 147 13.06 13.90 -5.47
C GLN A 147 12.69 15.10 -6.34
N ASP A 148 11.54 15.72 -6.03
CA ASP A 148 10.97 16.81 -6.84
C ASP A 148 11.87 18.07 -6.90
N ASP A 149 12.61 18.33 -5.82
CA ASP A 149 13.46 19.53 -5.68
C ASP A 149 14.64 19.55 -6.65
N ILE A 150 15.10 18.37 -7.07
CA ILE A 150 16.19 18.19 -8.02
C ILE A 150 15.77 17.45 -9.30
N ASP A 151 14.48 17.17 -9.47
CA ASP A 151 13.87 16.49 -10.63
C ASP A 151 14.55 15.16 -10.99
N GLN A 152 14.81 14.34 -9.97
CA GLN A 152 15.57 13.09 -10.14
C GLN A 152 14.96 11.90 -9.43
N PHE A 153 15.00 10.75 -10.11
CA PHE A 153 14.83 9.45 -9.48
C PHE A 153 16.03 9.16 -8.55
N SER A 154 15.80 8.39 -7.50
CA SER A 154 16.84 7.88 -6.61
C SER A 154 17.00 6.37 -6.72
N CYS A 155 18.20 5.89 -6.36
CA CYS A 155 18.52 4.49 -6.11
C CYS A 155 19.34 4.33 -4.81
N ASP A 156 19.30 5.33 -3.92
CA ASP A 156 19.99 5.27 -2.63
C ASP A 156 19.27 4.33 -1.65
N VAL A 157 20.00 3.92 -0.61
CA VAL A 157 19.49 3.17 0.54
C VAL A 157 19.80 3.97 1.80
N HIS A 158 18.78 4.24 2.59
CA HIS A 158 18.93 4.80 3.93
C HIS A 158 18.25 3.89 4.95
N SER A 159 18.77 3.89 6.17
CA SER A 159 18.12 3.23 7.30
C SER A 159 17.91 4.19 8.46
N LEU A 160 16.74 4.14 9.08
CA LEU A 160 16.45 4.77 10.36
C LEU A 160 16.53 3.71 11.46
N ASP A 161 17.38 3.94 12.46
CA ASP A 161 17.38 3.14 13.68
C ASP A 161 16.27 3.61 14.63
N PHE A 162 15.30 2.76 14.94
CA PHE A 162 14.17 3.13 15.80
C PHE A 162 14.57 3.32 17.27
N LYS A 163 15.70 2.79 17.72
CA LYS A 163 16.16 2.94 19.11
C LYS A 163 16.86 4.27 19.33
N THR A 164 17.61 4.74 18.33
CA THR A 164 18.37 6.01 18.43
C THR A 164 17.73 7.17 17.68
N MET A 165 16.71 6.90 16.85
CA MET A 165 16.12 7.84 15.90
C MET A 165 17.17 8.50 14.99
N THR A 166 18.17 7.71 14.58
CA THR A 166 19.27 8.18 13.72
C THR A 166 19.14 7.59 12.33
N TRP A 167 19.11 8.44 11.31
CA TRP A 167 19.24 8.05 9.93
C TRP A 167 20.71 7.80 9.58
N SER A 168 20.95 6.81 8.72
CA SER A 168 22.25 6.52 8.15
C SER A 168 22.11 6.24 6.67
N TYR A 169 22.98 6.86 5.87
CA TYR A 169 23.20 6.40 4.50
C TYR A 169 23.85 5.01 4.54
N ILE A 170 23.39 4.10 3.68
CA ILE A 170 23.93 2.74 3.61
C ILE A 170 24.76 2.59 2.34
N PRO A 171 26.11 2.60 2.44
CA PRO A 171 26.96 2.28 1.32
C PRO A 171 26.71 0.83 0.89
N THR A 172 26.30 0.63 -0.37
CA THR A 172 26.02 -0.70 -0.91
C THR A 172 27.10 -1.17 -1.87
N ILE A 173 27.30 -2.48 -1.92
CA ILE A 173 28.23 -3.17 -2.82
C ILE A 173 27.44 -3.86 -3.94
N GLY A 174 28.06 -4.02 -5.11
CA GLY A 174 27.43 -4.65 -6.27
C GLY A 174 26.64 -3.65 -7.13
N THR A 175 25.85 -4.17 -8.07
CA THR A 175 25.06 -3.34 -8.98
C THR A 175 23.68 -3.11 -8.37
N PRO A 176 23.34 -1.88 -7.95
CA PRO A 176 22.00 -1.60 -7.46
C PRO A 176 20.95 -1.70 -8.57
N PRO A 177 19.67 -1.92 -8.24
CA PRO A 177 18.59 -1.65 -9.17
C PRO A 177 18.68 -0.21 -9.70
N SER A 178 18.29 -0.02 -10.97
CA SER A 178 18.20 1.31 -11.58
C SER A 178 17.39 2.29 -10.72
N TYR A 179 17.70 3.58 -10.87
CA TYR A 179 16.88 4.66 -10.32
C TYR A 179 15.40 4.47 -10.65
N ARG A 180 14.54 4.57 -9.62
CA ARG A 180 13.12 4.25 -9.77
C ARG A 180 12.22 4.79 -8.66
N ASP A 181 10.97 5.02 -9.01
CA ASP A 181 9.86 5.28 -8.11
C ASP A 181 8.74 4.25 -8.28
N PHE A 182 7.75 4.28 -7.38
CA PHE A 182 6.55 3.43 -7.38
C PHE A 182 6.84 1.93 -7.55
N HIS A 183 8.00 1.48 -7.08
CA HIS A 183 8.34 0.07 -6.89
C HIS A 183 7.85 -0.38 -5.51
N SER A 184 7.97 -1.67 -5.22
CA SER A 184 7.71 -2.19 -3.87
C SER A 184 8.97 -2.78 -3.26
N ALA A 185 9.03 -2.80 -1.92
CA ALA A 185 10.05 -3.51 -1.16
C ALA A 185 9.42 -4.46 -0.13
N ALA A 186 10.10 -5.57 0.14
CA ALA A 186 9.72 -6.53 1.18
C ALA A 186 10.97 -7.13 1.81
N ALA A 187 11.05 -7.11 3.14
CA ALA A 187 12.15 -7.71 3.89
C ALA A 187 11.78 -9.13 4.35
N ILE A 188 12.56 -10.12 3.93
CA ILE A 188 12.40 -11.52 4.33
C ILE A 188 13.76 -12.22 4.28
N ASN A 189 14.05 -13.09 5.26
CA ASN A 189 15.28 -13.89 5.31
C ASN A 189 16.55 -13.05 5.14
N ASP A 190 16.68 -11.98 5.94
CA ASP A 190 17.80 -11.02 5.95
C ASP A 190 18.05 -10.29 4.62
N ARG A 191 17.04 -10.24 3.75
CA ARG A 191 17.13 -9.59 2.43
C ARG A 191 15.98 -8.64 2.22
N MET A 192 16.29 -7.45 1.68
CA MET A 192 15.29 -6.51 1.18
C MET A 192 15.13 -6.73 -0.33
N TYR A 193 14.02 -7.33 -0.73
CA TYR A 193 13.68 -7.55 -2.14
C TYR A 193 13.02 -6.31 -2.73
N ILE A 194 13.41 -5.94 -3.96
CA ILE A 194 12.84 -4.85 -4.75
C ILE A 194 12.27 -5.43 -6.04
N PHE A 195 11.04 -5.06 -6.39
CA PHE A 195 10.42 -5.46 -7.66
C PHE A 195 9.72 -4.27 -8.32
N GLY A 196 9.80 -4.24 -9.66
CA GLY A 196 9.08 -3.28 -10.49
C GLY A 196 9.54 -1.84 -10.31
N GLY A 197 8.56 -0.94 -10.42
CA GLY A 197 8.75 0.51 -10.44
C GLY A 197 8.85 1.09 -11.83
N ARG A 198 8.84 2.42 -11.87
CA ARG A 198 9.16 3.20 -13.05
C ARG A 198 10.54 3.79 -12.87
N GLY A 199 11.39 3.60 -13.87
CA GLY A 199 12.63 4.36 -14.06
C GLY A 199 12.59 5.09 -15.39
N ASP A 200 13.74 5.58 -15.82
CA ASP A 200 13.91 6.33 -17.07
C ASP A 200 15.19 5.90 -17.78
N LYS A 201 15.19 5.90 -19.12
CA LYS A 201 16.37 5.58 -19.93
C LYS A 201 17.54 6.53 -19.69
N HIS A 202 17.27 7.77 -19.31
CA HIS A 202 18.24 8.80 -18.97
C HIS A 202 18.34 9.03 -17.46
N SER A 203 18.03 8.01 -16.66
CA SER A 203 18.20 8.04 -15.21
C SER A 203 19.57 8.64 -14.81
N PRO A 204 19.65 9.49 -13.78
CA PRO A 204 18.59 9.78 -12.81
C PRO A 204 17.52 10.78 -13.27
N TYR A 205 17.66 11.38 -14.46
CA TYR A 205 16.77 12.43 -14.95
C TYR A 205 15.42 11.89 -15.47
N HIS A 206 14.41 12.75 -15.47
CA HIS A 206 13.08 12.45 -16.00
C HIS A 206 12.95 12.95 -17.46
N SER A 207 13.15 12.06 -18.43
CA SER A 207 13.23 12.37 -19.87
C SER A 207 11.99 11.95 -20.67
N MET A 208 10.92 11.51 -19.99
CA MET A 208 9.70 10.91 -20.56
C MET A 208 9.90 9.54 -21.25
N GLU A 209 11.14 9.06 -21.41
CA GLU A 209 11.44 7.70 -21.87
C GLU A 209 11.42 6.71 -20.69
N GLU A 210 10.20 6.48 -20.17
CA GLU A 210 9.97 5.60 -19.01
C GLU A 210 10.41 4.15 -19.29
N ILE A 211 10.95 3.49 -18.27
CA ILE A 211 11.32 2.07 -18.27
C ILE A 211 10.62 1.37 -17.10
N TYR A 212 10.08 0.18 -17.37
CA TYR A 212 9.41 -0.66 -16.38
C TYR A 212 10.18 -1.97 -16.21
N CYS A 213 10.95 -2.07 -15.12
CA CYS A 213 11.79 -3.24 -14.84
C CYS A 213 10.95 -4.44 -14.38
N SER A 214 11.23 -5.63 -14.90
CA SER A 214 10.59 -6.89 -14.49
C SER A 214 11.48 -7.78 -13.63
N ASP A 215 12.71 -7.34 -13.36
CA ASP A 215 13.63 -8.09 -12.53
C ASP A 215 13.34 -7.82 -11.05
N ILE A 216 13.39 -8.90 -10.26
CA ILE A 216 13.45 -8.82 -8.81
C ILE A 216 14.91 -8.89 -8.40
N VAL A 217 15.33 -7.96 -7.56
CA VAL A 217 16.67 -7.90 -6.97
C VAL A 217 16.54 -7.87 -5.46
N TYR A 218 17.63 -8.15 -4.74
CA TYR A 218 17.65 -7.97 -3.30
C TYR A 218 18.95 -7.38 -2.79
N LEU A 219 18.84 -6.60 -1.73
CA LEU A 219 19.95 -6.18 -0.89
C LEU A 219 20.09 -7.19 0.24
N ASP A 220 21.25 -7.83 0.36
CA ASP A 220 21.61 -8.57 1.57
C ASP A 220 21.84 -7.57 2.71
N LEU A 221 21.00 -7.61 3.74
CA LEU A 221 20.98 -6.61 4.81
C LEU A 221 22.07 -6.85 5.86
N ASN A 222 22.81 -7.96 5.77
CA ASN A 222 23.96 -8.23 6.63
C ASN A 222 25.26 -7.73 5.98
N THR A 223 25.36 -7.79 4.66
CA THR A 223 26.58 -7.39 3.92
C THR A 223 26.42 -6.11 3.11
N ASN A 224 25.22 -5.53 3.05
CA ASN A 224 24.85 -4.42 2.18
C ASN A 224 25.20 -4.67 0.69
N THR A 225 25.09 -5.91 0.23
CA THR A 225 25.43 -6.28 -1.15
C THR A 225 24.18 -6.54 -1.98
N TRP A 226 24.05 -5.83 -3.10
CA TRP A 226 23.01 -6.07 -4.09
C TRP A 226 23.28 -7.33 -4.88
N CYS A 227 22.23 -8.13 -5.03
CA CYS A 227 22.24 -9.37 -5.79
C CYS A 227 21.03 -9.41 -6.74
N MET A 228 21.28 -9.77 -7.99
CA MET A 228 20.24 -10.08 -8.96
C MET A 228 20.13 -11.60 -9.12
N PRO A 229 19.15 -12.26 -8.48
CA PRO A 229 18.96 -13.69 -8.64
C PRO A 229 18.57 -14.02 -10.08
N ARG A 230 19.06 -15.15 -10.60
CA ARG A 230 18.52 -15.71 -11.84
C ARG A 230 17.13 -16.26 -11.55
N THR A 231 16.12 -15.65 -12.14
CA THR A 231 14.73 -16.06 -11.93
C THR A 231 14.25 -17.01 -13.02
N THR A 232 13.28 -17.86 -12.67
CA THR A 232 12.63 -18.80 -13.59
C THR A 232 11.12 -18.79 -13.40
N GLY A 233 10.37 -19.43 -14.31
CA GLY A 233 8.92 -19.54 -14.22
C GLY A 233 8.19 -18.35 -14.83
N ASN A 234 7.05 -17.98 -14.24
CA ASN A 234 6.16 -16.95 -14.81
C ASN A 234 6.47 -15.57 -14.23
N VAL A 235 7.56 -14.97 -14.72
CA VAL A 235 7.98 -13.62 -14.31
C VAL A 235 6.87 -12.61 -14.68
N PRO A 236 6.39 -11.78 -13.73
CA PRO A 236 5.40 -10.76 -14.04
C PRO A 236 6.00 -9.68 -14.94
N VAL A 237 5.18 -9.14 -15.84
CA VAL A 237 5.57 -7.96 -16.65
C VAL A 237 5.98 -6.80 -15.76
N GLY A 238 7.00 -6.04 -16.17
CA GLY A 238 7.47 -4.86 -15.45
C GLY A 238 6.34 -3.85 -15.25
N ARG A 239 6.22 -3.31 -14.03
CA ARG A 239 5.07 -2.52 -13.62
C ARG A 239 5.37 -1.63 -12.42
N ARG A 240 4.64 -0.52 -12.30
CA ARG A 240 4.69 0.36 -11.13
C ARG A 240 3.38 0.34 -10.35
N SER A 241 3.43 0.88 -9.13
CA SER A 241 2.27 1.08 -8.26
C SER A 241 1.46 -0.21 -8.04
N HIS A 242 2.12 -1.35 -8.05
CA HIS A 242 1.59 -2.63 -7.59
C HIS A 242 1.71 -2.72 -6.06
N SER A 243 1.08 -3.71 -5.44
CA SER A 243 1.35 -4.04 -4.04
C SER A 243 2.24 -5.27 -3.96
N MET A 244 3.18 -5.28 -3.02
CA MET A 244 3.99 -6.45 -2.69
C MET A 244 3.87 -6.76 -1.20
N PHE A 245 3.66 -8.03 -0.86
CA PHE A 245 3.47 -8.48 0.52
C PHE A 245 4.01 -9.89 0.71
N ILE A 246 4.19 -10.30 1.97
CA ILE A 246 4.73 -11.62 2.32
C ILE A 246 3.62 -12.49 2.93
N TYR A 247 3.56 -13.75 2.53
CA TYR A 247 2.76 -14.79 3.19
C TYR A 247 3.48 -16.14 3.09
N GLN A 248 3.62 -16.85 4.22
CA GLN A 248 4.26 -18.18 4.31
C GLN A 248 5.60 -18.28 3.53
N ASP A 249 6.56 -17.41 3.85
CA ASP A 249 7.88 -17.31 3.22
C ASP A 249 7.90 -16.93 1.73
N LEU A 250 6.76 -16.66 1.11
CA LEU A 250 6.66 -16.27 -0.29
C LEU A 250 6.38 -14.78 -0.41
N ILE A 251 6.91 -14.17 -1.47
CA ILE A 251 6.64 -12.79 -1.84
C ILE A 251 5.53 -12.78 -2.88
N TYR A 252 4.46 -12.05 -2.64
CA TYR A 252 3.34 -11.90 -3.55
C TYR A 252 3.36 -10.51 -4.19
N VAL A 253 2.97 -10.43 -5.46
CA VAL A 253 2.79 -9.18 -6.20
C VAL A 253 1.39 -9.16 -6.80
N PHE A 254 0.64 -8.08 -6.56
CA PHE A 254 -0.71 -7.89 -7.08
C PHE A 254 -0.87 -6.55 -7.83
N GLY A 255 -1.51 -6.63 -9.00
CA GLY A 255 -1.94 -5.47 -9.77
C GLY A 255 -0.80 -4.60 -10.29
N GLY A 256 -1.05 -3.30 -10.43
CA GLY A 256 -0.10 -2.31 -10.93
C GLY A 256 -0.42 -1.83 -12.35
N TYR A 257 0.51 -1.08 -12.92
CA TYR A 257 0.36 -0.47 -14.24
C TYR A 257 1.68 -0.43 -15.02
N ASN A 258 1.60 -0.64 -16.33
CA ASN A 258 2.70 -0.42 -17.26
C ASN A 258 2.31 0.67 -18.25
N GLY A 259 3.05 1.78 -18.25
CA GLY A 259 2.77 2.95 -19.08
C GLY A 259 3.08 2.77 -20.56
N ILE A 260 4.01 1.88 -20.90
CA ILE A 260 4.36 1.57 -22.30
C ILE A 260 3.28 0.71 -22.94
N LEU A 261 2.72 -0.23 -22.17
CA LEU A 261 1.64 -1.12 -22.62
C LEU A 261 0.24 -0.51 -22.43
N GLU A 262 0.15 0.63 -21.73
CA GLU A 262 -1.09 1.25 -21.28
C GLU A 262 -2.03 0.29 -20.51
N GLU A 263 -1.43 -0.69 -19.81
CA GLU A 263 -2.17 -1.80 -19.20
C GLU A 263 -2.21 -1.70 -17.68
N HIS A 264 -3.41 -1.86 -17.11
CA HIS A 264 -3.63 -2.07 -15.67
C HIS A 264 -3.78 -3.57 -15.41
N PHE A 265 -3.18 -4.07 -14.34
CA PHE A 265 -3.20 -5.49 -14.01
C PHE A 265 -4.09 -5.79 -12.79
N ASN A 266 -4.62 -7.02 -12.71
CA ASN A 266 -5.24 -7.65 -11.53
C ASN A 266 -4.72 -9.07 -11.28
N ASP A 267 -3.62 -9.44 -11.94
CA ASP A 267 -2.94 -10.72 -11.74
C ASP A 267 -2.28 -10.78 -10.35
N LEU A 268 -2.14 -12.01 -9.85
CA LEU A 268 -1.45 -12.32 -8.62
C LEU A 268 -0.28 -13.25 -8.94
N HIS A 269 0.93 -12.83 -8.57
CA HIS A 269 2.14 -13.62 -8.74
C HIS A 269 2.77 -13.93 -7.39
N THR A 270 3.47 -15.05 -7.31
CA THR A 270 4.33 -15.41 -6.18
C THR A 270 5.76 -15.60 -6.63
N PHE A 271 6.70 -15.14 -5.83
CA PHE A 271 8.11 -15.43 -5.92
C PHE A 271 8.54 -16.23 -4.68
N ASP A 272 9.22 -17.34 -4.92
CA ASP A 272 9.85 -18.16 -3.89
C ASP A 272 11.33 -17.79 -3.74
N PRO A 273 11.75 -17.12 -2.66
CA PRO A 273 13.14 -16.75 -2.41
C PRO A 273 14.11 -17.94 -2.29
N LYS A 274 13.62 -19.14 -1.97
CA LYS A 274 14.46 -20.34 -1.82
C LYS A 274 14.81 -20.94 -3.19
N THR A 275 13.90 -20.84 -4.16
CA THR A 275 14.08 -21.43 -5.50
C THR A 275 14.28 -20.39 -6.60
N ASN A 276 14.16 -19.10 -6.29
CA ASN A 276 14.14 -17.98 -7.24
C ASN A 276 13.12 -18.17 -8.37
N ARG A 277 11.97 -18.79 -8.07
CA ARG A 277 10.96 -19.14 -9.07
C ARG A 277 9.69 -18.32 -8.89
N TRP A 278 9.22 -17.74 -9.98
CA TRP A 278 7.92 -17.10 -10.08
C TRP A 278 6.81 -18.08 -10.48
N ARG A 279 5.61 -17.90 -9.93
CA ARG A 279 4.40 -18.63 -10.31
C ARG A 279 3.21 -17.67 -10.37
N VAL A 280 2.35 -17.88 -11.37
CA VAL A 280 1.01 -17.25 -11.38
C VAL A 280 0.14 -17.95 -10.35
N VAL A 281 -0.59 -17.16 -9.58
CA VAL A 281 -1.57 -17.62 -8.62
C VAL A 281 -2.96 -17.27 -9.14
N LYS A 282 -3.86 -18.26 -9.14
CA LYS A 282 -5.27 -18.07 -9.57
C LYS A 282 -6.18 -18.40 -8.39
N PRO A 283 -6.50 -17.42 -7.53
CA PRO A 283 -7.48 -17.62 -6.47
C PRO A 283 -8.87 -17.87 -7.04
N ASP A 284 -9.67 -18.70 -6.36
CA ASP A 284 -11.07 -18.83 -6.72
C ASP A 284 -11.88 -17.60 -6.24
N GLY A 285 -13.12 -17.46 -6.74
CA GLY A 285 -14.04 -16.40 -6.34
C GLY A 285 -13.97 -15.17 -7.25
N ALA A 286 -14.71 -14.12 -6.88
CA ALA A 286 -14.78 -12.90 -7.67
C ALA A 286 -13.50 -12.08 -7.49
N GLU A 287 -12.70 -11.99 -8.55
CA GLU A 287 -11.46 -11.21 -8.53
C GLU A 287 -11.71 -9.69 -8.52
N PRO A 288 -10.79 -8.90 -7.92
CA PRO A 288 -10.86 -7.46 -8.04
C PRO A 288 -10.60 -6.96 -9.47
N SER A 289 -11.09 -5.77 -9.77
CA SER A 289 -10.79 -5.09 -11.04
C SER A 289 -9.30 -4.79 -11.18
N THR A 290 -8.84 -4.69 -12.43
CA THR A 290 -7.50 -4.17 -12.75
C THR A 290 -7.27 -2.83 -12.10
N ARG A 291 -6.16 -2.67 -11.39
CA ARG A 291 -5.92 -1.47 -10.60
C ARG A 291 -4.46 -1.22 -10.28
N ARG A 292 -4.17 0.03 -9.93
CA ARG A 292 -2.87 0.50 -9.44
C ARG A 292 -3.04 1.39 -8.22
N ARG A 293 -1.97 1.55 -7.44
CA ARG A 293 -1.90 2.43 -6.25
C ARG A 293 -2.89 2.04 -5.13
N GLN A 294 -3.28 0.76 -5.12
CA GLN A 294 -3.98 0.11 -4.01
C GLN A 294 -2.98 -0.33 -2.94
N VAL A 295 -3.50 -0.61 -1.74
CA VAL A 295 -2.72 -1.28 -0.68
C VAL A 295 -3.18 -2.72 -0.55
N CYS A 296 -2.23 -3.62 -0.28
CA CYS A 296 -2.48 -5.00 0.15
C CYS A 296 -1.73 -5.25 1.47
N LEU A 297 -2.42 -5.73 2.50
CA LEU A 297 -1.84 -6.05 3.81
C LEU A 297 -2.29 -7.43 4.26
N VAL A 298 -1.40 -8.17 4.91
CA VAL A 298 -1.70 -9.51 5.44
C VAL A 298 -1.89 -9.44 6.96
N ILE A 299 -3.00 -9.99 7.45
CA ILE A 299 -3.24 -10.24 8.88
C ILE A 299 -3.68 -11.69 9.01
N GLY A 300 -2.92 -12.49 9.77
CA GLY A 300 -3.13 -13.93 9.88
C GLY A 300 -3.07 -14.62 8.51
N ASN A 301 -4.14 -15.32 8.15
CA ASN A 301 -4.29 -16.05 6.88
C ASN A 301 -5.07 -15.27 5.81
N LYS A 302 -5.25 -13.95 5.97
CA LYS A 302 -6.03 -13.12 5.05
C LYS A 302 -5.22 -11.94 4.55
N MET A 303 -5.35 -11.67 3.25
CA MET A 303 -4.89 -10.42 2.64
C MET A 303 -6.07 -9.50 2.41
N PHE A 304 -5.93 -8.24 2.86
CA PHE A 304 -6.90 -7.17 2.71
C PHE A 304 -6.40 -6.20 1.64
N MET A 305 -7.25 -5.93 0.65
CA MET A 305 -6.95 -4.99 -0.42
C MET A 305 -8.01 -3.90 -0.52
N PHE A 306 -7.59 -2.64 -0.61
CA PHE A 306 -8.52 -1.52 -0.78
C PHE A 306 -7.88 -0.32 -1.49
N GLY A 307 -8.74 0.55 -2.01
CA GLY A 307 -8.36 1.77 -2.72
C GLY A 307 -7.72 1.53 -4.09
N GLY A 308 -6.95 2.52 -4.54
CA GLY A 308 -6.32 2.53 -5.86
C GLY A 308 -7.27 2.98 -6.98
N THR A 309 -6.75 3.02 -8.20
CA THR A 309 -7.49 3.44 -9.41
C THR A 309 -7.66 2.30 -10.40
N SER A 310 -8.81 2.26 -11.08
CA SER A 310 -9.12 1.32 -12.15
C SER A 310 -9.54 2.04 -13.43
N PRO A 311 -9.35 1.43 -14.63
CA PRO A 311 -9.92 1.94 -15.87
C PRO A 311 -11.43 2.12 -15.78
N ASN A 312 -11.93 3.27 -16.24
CA ASN A 312 -13.36 3.53 -16.34
C ASN A 312 -13.92 2.93 -17.63
N LYS A 313 -14.67 1.83 -17.53
CA LYS A 313 -15.30 1.17 -18.70
C LYS A 313 -16.35 2.03 -19.40
N ASN A 314 -16.88 3.04 -18.72
CA ASN A 314 -17.91 3.94 -19.26
C ASN A 314 -17.31 5.21 -19.89
N ALA A 315 -15.98 5.34 -19.93
CA ALA A 315 -15.30 6.47 -20.58
C ALA A 315 -15.30 6.33 -22.11
N LEU A 316 -16.51 6.26 -22.70
CA LEU A 316 -16.74 6.17 -24.15
C LEU A 316 -16.67 7.55 -24.83
N SER A 317 -16.58 8.64 -24.05
CA SER A 317 -16.41 10.03 -24.51
C SER A 317 -15.41 10.78 -23.62
N GLU A 318 -14.85 11.89 -24.13
CA GLU A 318 -13.91 12.76 -23.39
C GLU A 318 -14.51 13.40 -22.12
N GLU A 319 -15.83 13.31 -21.94
CA GLU A 319 -16.55 13.90 -20.79
C GLU A 319 -16.39 13.11 -19.49
N PHE A 320 -16.03 11.83 -19.56
CA PHE A 320 -15.86 10.98 -18.37
C PHE A 320 -14.39 10.77 -18.01
N PRO A 321 -14.02 10.80 -16.72
CA PRO A 321 -12.66 10.53 -16.31
C PRO A 321 -12.24 9.12 -16.73
N LYS A 322 -11.04 9.00 -17.32
CA LYS A 322 -10.47 7.71 -17.79
C LYS A 322 -10.28 6.69 -16.68
N LEU A 323 -10.13 7.15 -15.43
CA LEU A 323 -9.92 6.32 -14.25
C LEU A 323 -11.02 6.58 -13.21
N ILE A 324 -11.36 5.55 -12.45
CA ILE A 324 -12.21 5.63 -11.26
C ILE A 324 -11.35 5.36 -10.01
N ASP A 325 -11.64 6.10 -8.95
CA ASP A 325 -11.08 5.81 -7.63
C ASP A 325 -11.94 4.78 -6.92
N ASN A 326 -11.31 3.70 -6.49
CA ASN A 326 -11.99 2.61 -5.84
C ASN A 326 -12.25 2.91 -4.36
N ASN A 327 -13.39 2.46 -3.85
CA ASN A 327 -13.78 2.49 -2.44
C ASN A 327 -14.17 1.09 -1.93
N ASP A 328 -13.85 0.04 -2.69
CA ASP A 328 -14.10 -1.34 -2.34
C ASP A 328 -12.98 -1.90 -1.45
N THR A 329 -13.34 -2.84 -0.59
CA THR A 329 -12.44 -3.65 0.23
C THR A 329 -12.62 -5.10 -0.16
N HIS A 330 -11.54 -5.75 -0.56
CA HIS A 330 -11.49 -7.17 -0.89
C HIS A 330 -10.70 -7.94 0.16
N VAL A 331 -11.12 -9.18 0.42
CA VAL A 331 -10.37 -10.11 1.27
C VAL A 331 -10.07 -11.39 0.52
N LEU A 332 -8.79 -11.65 0.33
CA LEU A 332 -8.26 -12.92 -0.14
C LEU A 332 -7.92 -13.79 1.06
N ASP A 333 -8.65 -14.87 1.25
CA ASP A 333 -8.37 -15.85 2.29
C ASP A 333 -7.44 -16.93 1.73
N PHE A 334 -6.24 -17.06 2.29
CA PHE A 334 -5.29 -18.09 1.88
C PHE A 334 -5.78 -19.48 2.28
N GLU A 335 -6.47 -19.59 3.42
CA GLU A 335 -6.89 -20.85 4.06
C GLU A 335 -8.34 -20.76 4.56
N PRO A 336 -9.32 -20.65 3.64
CA PRO A 336 -10.71 -20.48 4.04
C PRO A 336 -11.23 -21.73 4.77
N THR A 337 -11.85 -21.50 5.93
CA THR A 337 -12.46 -22.58 6.73
C THR A 337 -13.67 -23.18 6.02
N LEU A 338 -14.07 -24.39 6.40
CA LEU A 338 -15.31 -25.01 5.90
C LEU A 338 -16.53 -24.10 6.15
N LYS A 339 -16.57 -23.42 7.30
CA LYS A 339 -17.61 -22.44 7.63
C LYS A 339 -17.65 -21.28 6.63
N THR A 340 -16.49 -20.71 6.31
CA THR A 340 -16.37 -19.65 5.29
C THR A 340 -16.81 -20.15 3.93
N LEU A 341 -16.38 -21.34 3.50
CA LEU A 341 -16.78 -21.93 2.22
C LEU A 341 -18.28 -22.22 2.14
N ALA A 342 -18.90 -22.67 3.25
CA ALA A 342 -20.34 -22.87 3.33
C ALA A 342 -21.11 -21.54 3.22
N ILE A 343 -20.63 -20.48 3.89
CA ILE A 343 -21.20 -19.12 3.74
C ILE A 343 -21.10 -18.67 2.28
N MET A 344 -19.95 -18.85 1.62
CA MET A 344 -19.78 -18.51 0.21
C MET A 344 -20.77 -19.25 -0.68
N ALA A 345 -20.96 -20.56 -0.46
CA ALA A 345 -21.93 -21.35 -1.21
C ALA A 345 -23.37 -20.85 -1.03
N VAL A 346 -23.76 -20.46 0.19
CA VAL A 346 -25.06 -19.84 0.48
C VAL A 346 -25.24 -18.54 -0.31
N LEU A 347 -24.23 -17.67 -0.30
CA LEU A 347 -24.25 -16.37 -0.98
C LEU A 347 -24.28 -16.51 -2.51
N GLU A 348 -23.42 -17.37 -3.06
CA GLU A 348 -23.29 -17.61 -4.51
C GLU A 348 -24.56 -18.21 -5.11
N ASN A 349 -25.24 -19.09 -4.36
CA ASN A 349 -26.49 -19.71 -4.79
C ASN A 349 -27.75 -18.95 -4.33
N ARG A 350 -27.59 -17.77 -3.70
CA ARG A 350 -28.70 -16.94 -3.18
C ARG A 350 -29.68 -17.71 -2.29
N ILE A 351 -29.16 -18.61 -1.46
CA ILE A 351 -29.96 -19.43 -0.54
C ILE A 351 -30.47 -18.55 0.61
N ASP A 352 -31.75 -18.67 0.96
CA ASP A 352 -32.29 -17.99 2.14
C ASP A 352 -31.61 -18.51 3.41
N TYR A 353 -31.04 -17.58 4.18
CA TYR A 353 -30.30 -17.85 5.41
C TYR A 353 -30.99 -17.27 6.65
N SER A 354 -32.24 -16.79 6.52
CA SER A 354 -33.01 -16.21 7.62
C SER A 354 -33.17 -17.15 8.83
N SER A 355 -33.24 -18.46 8.57
CA SER A 355 -33.39 -19.52 9.56
C SER A 355 -32.06 -19.99 10.20
N LEU A 356 -30.91 -19.52 9.71
CA LEU A 356 -29.62 -19.92 10.25
C LEU A 356 -29.39 -19.35 11.67
N PRO A 357 -28.55 -20.02 12.48
CA PRO A 357 -28.15 -19.51 13.79
C PRO A 357 -27.61 -18.08 13.72
N TYR A 358 -27.87 -17.29 14.75
CA TYR A 358 -27.52 -15.87 14.79
C TYR A 358 -26.05 -15.59 14.43
N HIS A 359 -25.11 -16.37 14.97
CA HIS A 359 -23.68 -16.16 14.73
C HIS A 359 -23.32 -16.36 13.25
N ILE A 360 -23.94 -17.32 12.53
CA ILE A 360 -23.72 -17.50 11.09
C ILE A 360 -24.32 -16.34 10.30
N ARG A 361 -25.53 -15.88 10.67
CA ARG A 361 -26.15 -14.70 10.06
C ARG A 361 -25.32 -13.44 10.28
N TYR A 362 -24.72 -13.30 11.45
CA TYR A 362 -23.80 -12.22 11.76
C TYR A 362 -22.54 -12.27 10.88
N ASP A 363 -21.91 -13.43 10.71
CA ASP A 363 -20.75 -13.56 9.81
C ASP A 363 -21.11 -13.22 8.36
N ILE A 364 -22.29 -13.67 7.89
CA ILE A 364 -22.82 -13.30 6.57
C ILE A 364 -22.97 -11.76 6.47
N GLN A 365 -23.52 -11.11 7.50
CA GLN A 365 -23.66 -9.65 7.52
C GLN A 365 -22.31 -8.92 7.54
N VAL A 366 -21.32 -9.44 8.28
CA VAL A 366 -19.95 -8.92 8.29
C VAL A 366 -19.37 -8.94 6.87
N MET A 367 -19.55 -10.05 6.15
CA MET A 367 -19.00 -10.28 4.81
C MET A 367 -19.76 -9.56 3.68
N THR A 368 -21.01 -9.13 3.89
CA THR A 368 -21.87 -8.61 2.80
C THR A 368 -22.37 -7.19 2.99
N THR A 369 -22.38 -6.63 4.21
CA THR A 369 -22.92 -5.28 4.43
C THR A 369 -21.92 -4.21 3.98
N PRO A 370 -22.27 -3.34 3.02
CA PRO A 370 -21.39 -2.26 2.58
C PRO A 370 -21.05 -1.29 3.72
N ASN A 371 -19.89 -0.67 3.61
CA ASN A 371 -19.49 0.45 4.46
C ASN A 371 -20.13 1.75 3.96
N MET A 372 -20.13 2.79 4.80
CA MET A 372 -20.77 4.08 4.49
C MET A 372 -19.81 5.27 4.58
N ILE A 373 -18.49 5.02 4.50
CA ILE A 373 -17.45 6.04 4.62
C ILE A 373 -17.48 7.02 3.46
N SER A 374 -17.39 6.49 2.24
CA SER A 374 -17.44 7.27 1.02
C SER A 374 -18.80 7.05 0.36
N ARG A 375 -19.86 7.66 0.92
CA ARG A 375 -21.15 7.72 0.21
C ARG A 375 -20.93 8.43 -1.12
N SER A 376 -21.46 7.88 -2.20
CA SER A 376 -21.66 8.60 -3.45
C SER A 376 -22.53 9.82 -3.16
N ALA A 377 -22.00 11.02 -3.39
CA ALA A 377 -22.89 12.11 -3.77
C ALA A 377 -23.66 11.62 -5.01
N ASN A 378 -24.99 11.65 -4.95
CA ASN A 378 -25.95 11.22 -5.98
C ASN A 378 -26.42 9.76 -5.89
N HIS A 379 -27.30 9.49 -4.93
CA HIS A 379 -28.61 8.90 -5.19
C HIS A 379 -29.58 9.46 -4.15
N ALA A 380 -30.06 10.68 -4.40
CA ALA A 380 -31.28 11.18 -3.77
C ALA A 380 -32.39 11.09 -4.83
N GLY A 381 -33.49 10.45 -4.42
CA GLY A 381 -34.88 10.52 -4.93
C GLY A 381 -35.12 10.96 -6.35
#